data_AF-A0A2N1MDV6-F1
#
_entry.id   AF-A0A2N1MDV6-F1
#
_cell.length_a   1.000
_cell.length_b   1.000
_cell.length_c   1.000
_cell.angle_alpha   90.00
_cell.angle_beta   90.00
_cell.angle_gamma   90.00
#
_symmetry.space_group_name_H-M   'P 1'
#
loop_
_entity.id
_entity.type
_entity.pdbx_description
1 polymer ?
#
loop_
_entity_poly.entity_id
_entity_poly.type
_entity_poly.pdbx_seq_one_letter_code
_entity_poly.pdbx_strand_id
1 'polypeptide(L)'
;MQGELLILFPPTPASDWSCPSIEMVISRPAVLINLGFSLKDNVIIDTLHMFEHRLNEIGDILWDAFLAIRSGENVYSLAFKFFREAFKPERNLKKDDLLNFLKSKFGYHEQVLVVKQYFIEEKK
;
A
#
# COMPACT_ATOMS: atom_id res chain seq x y z
N MET A 1 -2.80 -11.27 -7.44
CA MET A 1 -3.34 -10.43 -6.34
C MET A 1 -3.85 -9.08 -6.86
N GLN A 2 -3.08 -8.30 -7.62
CA GLN A 2 -3.54 -7.01 -8.18
C GLN A 2 -4.82 -7.08 -9.02
N GLY A 3 -4.97 -8.12 -9.86
CA GLY A 3 -6.17 -8.29 -10.70
C GLY A 3 -7.48 -8.37 -9.91
N GLU A 4 -7.48 -8.99 -8.73
CA GLU A 4 -8.67 -9.06 -7.86
C GLU A 4 -9.06 -7.68 -7.33
N LEU A 5 -8.07 -6.82 -7.07
CA LEU A 5 -8.30 -5.47 -6.56
C LEU A 5 -8.78 -4.53 -7.67
N LEU A 6 -8.39 -4.74 -8.94
CA LEU A 6 -8.95 -4.01 -10.08
C LEU A 6 -10.45 -4.28 -10.30
N ILE A 7 -10.94 -5.45 -9.92
CA ILE A 7 -12.38 -5.77 -9.97
C ILE A 7 -13.14 -4.93 -8.93
N LEU A 8 -12.56 -4.76 -7.74
CA LEU A 8 -13.15 -3.95 -6.67
C LEU A 8 -13.04 -2.45 -6.94
N PHE A 9 -11.89 -2.03 -7.47
CA PHE A 9 -11.54 -0.65 -7.73
C PHE A 9 -11.28 -0.47 -9.23
N PRO A 10 -12.34 -0.34 -10.06
CA PRO A 10 -12.15 -0.09 -11.48
C PRO A 10 -11.43 1.26 -11.67
N PRO A 11 -10.48 1.38 -12.62
CA PRO A 11 -9.82 2.65 -12.92
C PRO A 11 -10.81 3.76 -13.32
N THR A 12 -11.91 3.37 -13.96
CA THR A 12 -13.03 4.26 -14.30
C THR A 12 -14.32 3.65 -13.74
N PRO A 13 -14.73 4.05 -12.52
CA PRO A 13 -15.97 3.57 -11.93
C PRO A 13 -17.19 3.93 -12.79
N ALA A 14 -18.13 3.01 -12.90
CA ALA A 14 -19.45 3.29 -13.43
C ALA A 14 -20.25 4.17 -12.46
N SER A 15 -21.30 4.84 -12.93
CA SER A 15 -22.11 5.74 -12.09
C SER A 15 -22.82 5.05 -10.92
N ASP A 16 -23.05 3.74 -11.04
CA ASP A 16 -23.65 2.87 -10.03
C ASP A 16 -22.61 2.15 -9.15
N TRP A 17 -21.31 2.40 -9.37
CA TRP A 17 -20.27 1.82 -8.54
C TRP A 17 -20.30 2.40 -7.12
N SER A 18 -20.32 1.52 -6.14
CA SER A 18 -20.16 1.86 -4.73
C SER A 18 -18.77 1.47 -4.24
N CYS A 19 -18.13 2.34 -3.46
CA CYS A 19 -16.82 2.05 -2.87
C CYS A 19 -16.88 0.77 -1.99
N PRO A 20 -16.03 -0.24 -2.26
CA PRO A 20 -15.96 -1.47 -1.48
C PRO A 20 -15.63 -1.22 0.00
N SER A 21 -16.18 -2.03 0.91
CA SER A 21 -15.79 -2.01 2.32
C SER A 21 -14.43 -2.68 2.54
N ILE A 22 -13.80 -2.41 3.68
CA ILE A 22 -12.53 -3.04 4.07
C ILE A 22 -12.67 -4.58 4.08
N GLU A 23 -13.79 -5.12 4.58
CA GLU A 23 -14.03 -6.56 4.61
C GLU A 23 -14.08 -7.17 3.20
N MET A 24 -14.70 -6.46 2.24
CA MET A 24 -14.70 -6.90 0.84
C MET A 24 -13.28 -6.92 0.28
N VAL A 25 -12.48 -5.88 0.57
CA VAL A 25 -11.08 -5.79 0.13
C VAL A 25 -10.21 -6.86 0.78
N ILE A 26 -10.47 -7.26 2.03
CA ILE A 26 -9.76 -8.37 2.70
C ILE A 26 -10.15 -9.72 2.09
N SER A 27 -11.45 -9.93 1.83
CA SER A 27 -11.98 -11.22 1.38
C SER A 27 -11.42 -11.65 0.03
N ARG A 28 -11.11 -10.70 -0.88
CA ARG A 28 -10.62 -11.00 -2.22
C ARG A 28 -9.19 -11.58 -2.21
N PRO A 29 -8.17 -10.91 -1.63
CA PRO A 29 -6.85 -11.50 -1.45
C PRO A 29 -6.84 -12.75 -0.59
N ALA A 30 -7.75 -12.89 0.39
CA ALA A 30 -7.82 -14.07 1.26
C ALA A 30 -8.00 -15.38 0.47
N VAL A 31 -8.74 -15.36 -0.64
CA VAL A 31 -8.88 -16.52 -1.54
C VAL A 31 -7.52 -16.99 -2.05
N LEU A 32 -6.67 -16.05 -2.51
CA LEU A 32 -5.33 -16.38 -2.99
C LEU A 32 -4.40 -16.77 -1.85
N ILE A 33 -4.54 -16.14 -0.67
CA ILE A 33 -3.73 -16.48 0.50
C ILE A 33 -3.99 -17.92 0.95
N ASN A 34 -5.25 -18.36 0.94
CA ASN A 34 -5.63 -19.74 1.27
C ASN A 34 -5.07 -20.77 0.27
N LEU A 35 -4.69 -20.34 -0.94
CA LEU A 35 -4.01 -21.17 -1.94
C LEU A 35 -2.48 -21.15 -1.81
N GLY A 36 -1.94 -20.52 -0.75
CA GLY A 36 -0.50 -20.46 -0.46
C GLY A 36 0.22 -19.24 -1.04
N PHE A 37 -0.49 -18.30 -1.67
CA PHE A 37 0.12 -17.03 -2.05
C PHE A 37 0.31 -16.13 -0.82
N SER A 38 1.27 -15.20 -0.87
CA SER A 38 1.45 -14.20 0.18
C SER A 38 1.35 -12.79 -0.37
N LEU A 39 0.74 -11.90 0.41
CA LEU A 39 0.77 -10.48 0.13
C LEU A 39 2.15 -9.93 0.56
N LYS A 40 3.05 -9.79 -0.42
CA LYS A 40 4.42 -9.30 -0.22
C LYS A 40 4.46 -7.77 -0.28
N ASP A 41 5.47 -7.18 0.36
CA ASP A 41 5.69 -5.74 0.40
C ASP A 41 5.70 -5.12 -1.01
N ASN A 42 6.34 -5.79 -1.97
CA ASN A 42 6.39 -5.32 -3.35
C ASN A 42 5.01 -5.28 -4.00
N VAL A 43 4.19 -6.33 -3.82
CA VAL A 43 2.81 -6.39 -4.34
C VAL A 43 1.94 -5.29 -3.74
N ILE A 44 2.13 -4.98 -2.45
CA ILE A 44 1.40 -3.90 -1.77
C ILE A 44 1.75 -2.55 -2.40
N ILE A 45 3.03 -2.24 -2.53
CA ILE A 45 3.46 -0.97 -3.13
C ILE A 45 3.05 -0.87 -4.59
N ASP A 46 3.22 -1.94 -5.38
CA ASP A 46 2.83 -1.94 -6.79
C ASP A 46 1.31 -1.75 -6.93
N THR A 47 0.51 -2.24 -5.97
CA THR A 47 -0.94 -2.01 -5.93
C THR A 47 -1.29 -0.56 -5.58
N LEU A 48 -0.66 0.01 -4.55
CA LEU A 48 -0.89 1.41 -4.18
C LEU A 48 -0.47 2.35 -5.31
N HIS A 49 0.64 2.05 -5.99
CA HIS A 49 1.09 2.79 -7.17
C HIS A 49 0.11 2.68 -8.34
N MET A 50 -0.44 1.49 -8.60
CA MET A 50 -1.48 1.29 -9.63
C MET A 50 -2.72 2.16 -9.39
N PHE A 51 -3.03 2.44 -8.12
CA PHE A 51 -4.15 3.29 -7.72
C PHE A 51 -3.76 4.72 -7.32
N GLU A 52 -2.55 5.17 -7.67
CA GLU A 52 -1.99 6.45 -7.19
C GLU A 52 -2.98 7.62 -7.34
N HIS A 53 -3.59 7.73 -8.53
CA HIS A 53 -4.58 8.75 -8.88
C HIS A 53 -5.90 8.73 -8.06
N ARG A 54 -6.16 7.65 -7.31
CA ARG A 54 -7.35 7.47 -6.47
C ARG A 54 -7.01 7.24 -4.99
N LEU A 55 -5.75 7.40 -4.58
CA LEU A 55 -5.36 7.14 -3.18
C LEU A 55 -6.07 8.07 -2.18
N ASN A 56 -6.49 9.26 -2.61
CA ASN A 56 -7.32 10.16 -1.82
C ASN A 56 -8.73 9.60 -1.52
N GLU A 57 -9.23 8.70 -2.35
CA GLU A 57 -10.56 8.10 -2.25
C GLU A 57 -10.52 6.70 -1.61
N ILE A 58 -9.55 5.87 -2.03
CA ILE A 58 -9.51 4.44 -1.67
C ILE A 58 -8.25 4.03 -0.91
N GLY A 59 -7.28 4.92 -0.77
CA GLY A 59 -5.98 4.60 -0.19
C GLY A 59 -6.09 4.10 1.25
N ASP A 60 -6.92 4.73 2.07
CA ASP A 60 -7.11 4.34 3.48
C ASP A 60 -7.71 2.94 3.61
N ILE A 61 -8.70 2.62 2.75
CA ILE A 61 -9.34 1.31 2.70
C ILE A 61 -8.31 0.23 2.31
N LEU A 62 -7.50 0.49 1.28
CA LEU A 62 -6.43 -0.41 0.86
C LEU A 62 -5.39 -0.61 1.98
N TRP A 63 -4.98 0.48 2.61
CA TRP A 63 -4.00 0.47 3.69
C TRP A 63 -4.46 -0.37 4.89
N ASP A 64 -5.67 -0.11 5.38
CA ASP A 64 -6.23 -0.83 6.53
C ASP A 64 -6.47 -2.31 6.20
N ALA A 65 -6.92 -2.62 4.98
CA ALA A 65 -7.06 -4.00 4.53
C ALA A 65 -5.71 -4.73 4.49
N PHE A 66 -4.66 -4.10 3.97
CA PHE A 66 -3.32 -4.70 3.92
C PHE A 66 -2.73 -4.91 5.32
N LEU A 67 -2.95 -3.96 6.23
CA LEU A 67 -2.58 -4.11 7.64
C LEU A 67 -3.32 -5.28 8.29
N ALA A 68 -4.63 -5.39 8.07
CA ALA A 68 -5.44 -6.49 8.62
C ALA A 68 -4.99 -7.86 8.10
N ILE A 69 -4.68 -7.96 6.80
CA ILE A 69 -4.12 -9.18 6.19
C ILE A 69 -2.75 -9.54 6.79
N ARG A 70 -1.97 -8.53 7.20
CA ARG A 70 -0.63 -8.66 7.80
C ARG A 70 -0.65 -8.51 9.32
N SER A 71 -1.80 -8.71 9.96
CA SER A 71 -2.06 -8.43 11.39
C SER A 71 -1.15 -9.13 12.41
N GLY A 72 -0.31 -10.08 11.99
CA GLY A 72 0.77 -10.64 12.81
C GLY A 72 2.02 -9.73 12.94
N GLU A 73 2.09 -8.62 12.21
CA GLU A 73 3.21 -7.70 12.21
C GLU A 73 2.86 -6.39 12.94
N ASN A 74 3.86 -5.77 13.57
CA ASN A 74 3.68 -4.45 14.16
C ASN A 74 3.40 -3.41 13.07
N VAL A 75 2.37 -2.58 13.25
CA VAL A 75 1.92 -1.56 12.28
C VAL A 75 3.06 -0.65 11.83
N TYR A 76 3.87 -0.15 12.76
CA TYR A 76 5.03 0.70 12.43
C TYR A 76 6.07 -0.07 11.61
N SER A 77 6.37 -1.31 11.99
CA SER A 77 7.31 -2.15 11.24
C SER A 77 6.82 -2.44 9.83
N LEU A 78 5.52 -2.70 9.64
CA LEU A 78 4.94 -2.98 8.33
C LEU A 78 4.91 -1.72 7.46
N ALA A 79 4.46 -0.60 8.03
CA ALA A 79 4.48 0.68 7.35
C ALA A 79 5.91 1.05 6.93
N PHE A 80 6.91 0.77 7.77
CA PHE A 80 8.32 1.03 7.46
C PHE A 80 8.84 0.15 6.30
N LYS A 81 8.43 -1.13 6.25
CA LYS A 81 8.73 -2.01 5.11
C LYS A 81 8.15 -1.46 3.80
N PHE A 82 6.91 -0.98 3.83
CA PHE A 82 6.26 -0.39 2.65
C PHE A 82 7.02 0.85 2.17
N PHE A 83 7.45 1.71 3.09
CA PHE A 83 8.32 2.83 2.76
C PHE A 83 9.61 2.39 2.12
N ARG A 84 10.37 1.50 2.75
CA ARG A 84 11.65 1.03 2.18
C ARG A 84 11.43 0.45 0.77
N GLU A 85 10.37 -0.31 0.59
CA GLU A 85 10.01 -0.89 -0.70
C GLU A 85 9.68 0.19 -1.75
N ALA A 86 8.91 1.23 -1.40
CA ALA A 86 8.59 2.34 -2.29
C ALA A 86 9.80 3.21 -2.66
N PHE A 87 10.80 3.29 -1.80
CA PHE A 87 11.99 4.12 -2.01
C PHE A 87 13.13 3.39 -2.73
N LYS A 88 12.96 2.12 -3.11
CA LYS A 88 13.96 1.39 -3.88
C LYS A 88 14.29 2.12 -5.20
N PRO A 89 15.59 2.33 -5.54
CA PRO A 89 15.99 3.10 -6.72
C PRO A 89 15.37 2.62 -8.04
N GLU A 90 15.16 1.31 -8.18
CA GLU A 90 14.62 0.69 -9.40
C GLU A 90 13.14 1.00 -9.63
N ARG A 91 12.42 1.45 -8.59
CA ARG A 91 10.98 1.72 -8.65
C ARG A 91 10.67 3.02 -9.37
N ASN A 92 11.63 3.96 -9.43
CA ASN A 92 11.48 5.30 -10.02
C ASN A 92 10.16 5.99 -9.63
N LEU A 93 9.74 5.84 -8.37
CA LEU A 93 8.54 6.47 -7.80
C LEU A 93 8.82 7.95 -7.52
N LYS A 94 9.09 8.70 -8.60
CA LYS A 94 9.26 10.15 -8.59
C LYS A 94 7.96 10.80 -9.06
N LYS A 95 6.94 10.81 -8.19
CA LYS A 95 5.77 11.72 -8.22
C LYS A 95 4.93 11.55 -6.96
N ASP A 96 4.25 12.63 -6.60
CA ASP A 96 4.04 13.04 -5.21
C ASP A 96 2.88 12.34 -4.49
N ASP A 97 1.92 11.72 -5.17
CA ASP A 97 0.67 11.27 -4.53
C ASP A 97 0.84 10.00 -3.71
N LEU A 98 1.51 8.97 -4.26
CA LEU A 98 1.83 7.77 -3.48
C LEU A 98 2.76 8.11 -2.31
N LEU A 99 3.76 8.95 -2.55
CA LEU A 99 4.71 9.34 -1.53
C LEU A 99 4.06 10.18 -0.42
N ASN A 100 3.18 11.12 -0.77
CA ASN A 100 2.41 11.92 0.18
C ASN A 100 1.43 11.06 0.95
N PHE A 101 0.75 10.13 0.28
CA PHE A 101 -0.11 9.14 0.91
C PHE A 101 0.66 8.33 1.94
N LEU A 102 1.81 7.76 1.57
CA LEU A 102 2.66 7.02 2.49
C LEU A 102 3.10 7.91 3.66
N LYS A 103 3.61 9.13 3.42
CA LYS A 103 4.00 10.10 4.47
C LYS A 103 2.87 10.36 5.45
N SER A 104 1.62 10.46 4.98
CA SER A 104 0.46 10.70 5.84
C SER A 104 0.21 9.57 6.85
N LYS A 105 0.76 8.36 6.64
CA LYS A 105 0.62 7.22 7.56
C LYS A 105 1.56 7.27 8.75
N PHE A 106 2.46 8.23 8.79
CA PHE A 106 3.45 8.40 9.84
C PHE A 106 3.29 9.75 10.51
N GLY A 107 3.50 9.79 11.83
CA GLY A 107 3.68 11.05 12.54
C GLY A 107 4.95 11.78 12.10
N TYR A 108 5.03 13.09 12.33
CA TYR A 108 6.18 13.92 11.92
C TYR A 108 7.53 13.35 12.39
N HIS A 109 7.62 12.89 13.64
CA HIS A 109 8.84 12.31 14.20
C HIS A 109 9.26 11.01 13.50
N GLU A 110 8.29 10.19 13.10
CA GLU A 110 8.53 8.93 12.43
C GLU A 110 8.98 9.16 10.99
N GLN A 111 8.36 10.10 10.28
CA GLN A 111 8.78 10.51 8.93
C GLN A 111 10.26 10.92 8.89
N VAL A 112 10.71 11.71 9.88
CA VAL A 112 12.11 12.13 9.99
C VAL A 112 13.05 10.93 10.20
N LEU A 113 12.65 9.93 10.98
CA LEU A 113 13.43 8.71 11.18
C LEU A 113 13.50 7.87 9.91
N VAL A 114 12.38 7.70 9.20
CA VAL A 114 12.34 6.94 7.94
C VAL A 114 13.22 7.59 6.88
N VAL A 115 13.13 8.91 6.72
CA VAL A 115 13.95 9.66 5.76
C VAL A 115 15.44 9.59 6.13
N LYS A 116 15.79 9.76 7.41
CA LYS A 116 17.18 9.63 7.87
C LYS A 116 17.74 8.23 7.61
N GLN A 117 16.96 7.18 7.88
CA GLN A 117 17.37 5.80 7.68
C GLN A 117 17.59 5.49 6.18
N TYR A 118 16.71 6.00 5.31
CA TYR A 118 16.86 5.88 3.85
C TYR A 118 18.18 6.49 3.35
N PHE A 119 18.51 7.72 3.76
CA PHE A 119 19.76 8.38 3.37
C PHE A 119 21.03 7.74 3.96
N ILE A 120 20.91 6.95 5.04
CA ILE A 120 22.02 6.17 5.60
C ILE A 120 22.25 4.89 4.79
N GLU A 121 21.18 4.25 4.34
CA GLU A 121 21.24 2.99 3.56
C GLU A 121 21.72 3.23 2.11
N GLU A 122 21.37 4.36 1.48
CA GLU A 122 21.87 4.77 0.14
C GLU A 122 23.39 5.04 0.09
N LYS A 123 24.05 5.19 1.24
CA LYS A 123 25.50 5.46 1.34
C LYS A 123 26.36 4.21 1.58
N LYS A 124 25.76 3.02 1.62
CA LYS A 124 26.46 1.73 1.76
C LYS A 124 26.41 0.95 0.46
#